data_AF-A0A522PUW3-F1
#
_entry.id   AF-A0A522PUW3-F1
#
_cell.length_a   1.000
_cell.length_b   1.000
_cell.length_c   1.000
_cell.angle_alpha   90.00
_cell.angle_beta   90.00
_cell.angle_gamma   90.00
#
_symmetry.space_group_name_H-M   'P 1'
#
loop_
_entity.id
_entity.type
_entity.pdbx_description
1 polymer ?
#
loop_
_entity_poly.entity_id
_entity_poly.type
_entity_poly.pdbx_seq_one_letter_code
_entity_poly.pdbx_strand_id
1 'polypeptide(L)'
;MTLKGGSEAKGGFYWKRGDWEIVTVEGKAGTLPGTEKTEYLRVPLVLFVPITMMISVAYVFFFPCVGFYLLAKMGATKLRVVIRDSSQWMAKKLALQTSGHKRRP
;
A
#
# COMPACT_ATOMS: atom_id res chain seq x y z
N MET A 1 16.19 8.55 -26.60
CA MET A 1 16.45 7.75 -27.81
C MET A 1 15.73 6.42 -27.65
N THR A 2 14.70 6.18 -28.45
CA THR A 2 14.01 4.88 -28.57
C THR A 2 14.75 4.04 -29.62
N LEU A 3 14.92 2.74 -29.37
CA LEU A 3 15.55 1.81 -30.30
C LEU A 3 14.47 1.01 -31.03
N LYS A 4 14.67 0.70 -32.32
CA LYS A 4 13.71 -0.07 -33.10
C LYS A 4 13.99 -1.57 -32.98
N GLY A 5 12.94 -2.40 -33.00
CA GLY A 5 13.08 -3.85 -33.15
C GLY A 5 13.87 -4.19 -34.43
N GLY A 6 14.80 -5.14 -34.34
CA GLY A 6 15.72 -5.50 -35.41
C GLY A 6 17.03 -4.69 -35.44
N SER A 7 17.18 -3.63 -34.63
CA SER A 7 18.44 -2.88 -34.54
C SER A 7 19.41 -3.47 -33.51
N GLU A 8 20.71 -3.33 -33.79
CA GLU A 8 21.78 -3.78 -32.90
C GLU A 8 21.82 -2.91 -31.64
N ALA A 9 21.62 -3.53 -30.47
CA ALA A 9 21.54 -2.84 -29.20
C ALA A 9 22.59 -3.39 -28.21
N LYS A 10 23.09 -2.52 -27.34
CA LYS A 10 24.02 -2.94 -26.27
C LYS A 10 23.31 -3.86 -25.29
N GLY A 11 24.03 -4.79 -24.66
CA GLY A 11 23.47 -5.64 -23.60
C GLY A 11 22.71 -4.85 -22.53
N GLY A 12 21.58 -5.38 -22.09
CA GLY A 12 20.75 -4.77 -21.06
C GLY A 12 19.26 -5.09 -21.16
N PHE A 13 18.48 -4.45 -20.28
CA PHE A 13 17.03 -4.58 -20.22
C PHE A 13 16.36 -3.55 -21.12
N TYR A 14 15.42 -3.99 -21.92
CA TYR A 14 14.66 -3.16 -22.84
C TYR A 14 13.17 -3.37 -22.62
N TRP A 15 12.46 -2.28 -22.41
CA TRP A 15 11.01 -2.28 -22.28
C TRP A 15 10.39 -2.03 -23.65
N LYS A 16 9.49 -2.92 -24.10
CA LYS A 16 8.73 -2.75 -25.34
C LYS A 16 7.64 -1.68 -25.18
N ARG A 17 7.68 -0.59 -25.92
CA ARG A 17 6.66 0.46 -25.82
C ARG A 17 5.37 -0.02 -26.47
N GLY A 18 4.32 -0.21 -25.68
CA GLY A 18 3.00 -0.70 -26.12
C GLY A 18 2.61 -2.04 -25.50
N ASP A 19 3.59 -2.86 -25.14
CA ASP A 19 3.39 -4.11 -24.39
C ASP A 19 4.14 -4.01 -23.05
N TRP A 20 3.54 -4.44 -21.95
CA TRP A 20 4.22 -4.47 -20.64
C TRP A 20 5.24 -5.63 -20.55
N GLU A 21 6.06 -5.79 -21.59
CA GLU A 21 7.03 -6.86 -21.74
C GLU A 21 8.46 -6.31 -21.66
N ILE A 22 9.28 -6.95 -20.83
CA ILE A 22 10.69 -6.64 -20.65
C ILE A 22 11.50 -7.70 -21.39
N VAL A 23 12.28 -7.25 -22.36
CA VAL A 23 13.18 -8.10 -23.15
C VAL A 23 14.61 -7.86 -22.70
N THR A 24 15.34 -8.95 -22.46
CA THR A 24 16.77 -8.92 -22.15
C THR A 24 17.59 -9.23 -23.38
N VAL A 25 18.54 -8.35 -23.71
CA VAL A 25 19.57 -8.64 -24.71
C VAL A 25 20.79 -9.14 -23.96
N GLU A 26 21.08 -10.44 -24.09
CA GLU A 26 22.24 -11.10 -23.47
C GLU A 26 23.52 -10.83 -24.28
N GLY A 27 24.65 -10.56 -23.60
CA GLY A 27 25.94 -10.30 -24.24
C GLY A 27 26.34 -8.81 -24.35
N LYS A 28 27.46 -8.52 -25.03
CA LYS A 28 27.99 -7.14 -25.21
C LYS A 28 27.16 -6.33 -26.21
N ALA A 29 26.64 -7.00 -27.24
CA ALA A 29 25.73 -6.46 -28.24
C ALA A 29 24.83 -7.60 -28.75
N GLY A 30 23.58 -7.29 -29.07
CA GLY A 30 22.64 -8.25 -29.62
C GLY A 30 21.45 -7.55 -30.30
N THR A 31 20.75 -8.29 -31.14
CA THR A 31 19.62 -7.75 -31.92
C THR A 31 18.36 -7.72 -31.07
N LEU A 32 17.70 -6.56 -30.99
CA LEU A 32 16.39 -6.47 -30.36
C LEU A 32 15.38 -7.31 -31.15
N PRO A 33 14.65 -8.25 -30.53
CA PRO A 33 13.62 -9.02 -31.22
C PRO A 33 12.49 -8.10 -31.70
N GLY A 34 11.80 -8.49 -32.76
CA GLY A 34 10.67 -7.73 -33.31
C GLY A 34 10.98 -6.96 -34.60
N THR A 35 10.00 -6.20 -35.07
CA THR A 35 10.04 -5.43 -36.33
C THR A 35 10.35 -3.95 -36.08
N GLU A 36 10.72 -3.20 -37.14
CA GLU A 36 11.06 -1.77 -37.04
C GLU A 36 9.97 -0.86 -36.47
N LYS A 37 8.71 -1.34 -36.41
CA LYS A 37 7.59 -0.64 -35.78
C LYS A 37 7.59 -0.77 -34.25
N THR A 38 8.41 -1.67 -33.71
CA THR A 38 8.49 -1.93 -32.28
C THR A 38 9.51 -0.99 -31.65
N GLU A 39 9.07 -0.10 -30.79
CA GLU A 39 9.97 0.79 -30.05
C GLU A 39 10.37 0.16 -28.71
N TYR A 40 11.66 0.20 -28.41
CA TYR A 40 12.23 -0.28 -27.16
C TYR A 40 12.85 0.88 -26.39
N LEU A 41 12.53 0.96 -25.10
CA LEU A 41 13.13 1.89 -24.15
C LEU A 41 14.15 1.13 -23.31
N ARG A 42 15.40 1.59 -23.30
CA ARG A 42 16.41 0.99 -22.43
C ARG A 42 16.08 1.28 -20.98
N VAL A 43 15.95 0.23 -20.17
CA VAL A 43 15.76 0.35 -18.73
C VAL A 43 17.10 0.06 -18.06
N PRO A 44 17.77 1.09 -17.51
CA PRO A 44 18.96 0.87 -16.71
C PRO A 44 18.60 0.05 -15.47
N LEU A 45 19.35 -1.02 -15.20
CA LEU A 45 19.18 -1.79 -13.96
C LEU A 45 19.37 -0.91 -12.71
N VAL A 46 20.18 0.15 -12.82
CA VAL A 46 20.40 1.15 -11.76
C VAL A 46 19.10 1.83 -11.33
N LEU A 47 18.08 1.95 -12.20
CA LEU A 47 16.78 2.51 -11.82
C LEU A 47 16.02 1.64 -10.83
N PHE A 48 16.31 0.34 -10.73
CA PHE A 48 15.67 -0.51 -9.74
C PHE A 48 16.05 -0.12 -8.32
N VAL A 49 17.25 0.42 -8.08
CA VAL A 49 17.72 0.81 -6.74
C VAL A 49 16.84 1.92 -6.12
N PRO A 50 16.62 3.09 -6.75
CA PRO A 50 15.75 4.10 -6.19
C PRO A 50 14.29 3.63 -6.12
N ILE A 51 13.82 2.81 -7.06
CA ILE A 51 12.44 2.28 -7.04
C ILE A 51 12.23 1.38 -5.82
N THR A 52 13.11 0.40 -5.61
CA THR A 52 13.00 -0.51 -4.46
C THR A 52 13.17 0.24 -3.14
N MET A 53 14.06 1.23 -3.11
CA MET A 53 14.23 2.10 -1.94
C MET A 53 12.97 2.91 -1.64
N MET A 54 12.33 3.53 -2.65
CA MET A 54 11.05 4.23 -2.46
C MET A 54 9.94 3.27 -1.98
N ILE A 55 9.86 2.06 -2.56
CA ILE A 55 8.89 1.04 -2.13
C ILE A 55 9.14 0.64 -0.67
N SER A 56 10.41 0.46 -0.27
CA SER A 56 10.79 0.12 1.10
C SER A 56 10.40 1.23 2.08
N VAL A 57 10.71 2.49 1.75
CA VAL A 57 10.29 3.65 2.56
C VAL A 57 8.78 3.68 2.65
N ALA A 58 8.07 3.61 1.53
CA ALA A 58 6.61 3.59 1.51
C ALA A 58 6.05 2.46 2.39
N TYR A 59 6.63 1.26 2.32
CA TYR A 59 6.23 0.13 3.15
C TYR A 59 6.41 0.43 4.64
N VAL A 60 7.61 0.86 5.05
CA VAL A 60 7.95 1.14 6.45
C VAL A 60 7.11 2.26 7.04
N PHE A 61 6.68 3.25 6.25
CA PHE A 61 5.81 4.33 6.75
C PHE A 61 4.31 3.98 6.66
N PHE A 62 3.89 3.33 5.58
CA PHE A 62 2.47 3.08 5.32
C PHE A 62 1.92 1.91 6.16
N PHE A 63 2.71 0.84 6.34
CA PHE A 63 2.30 -0.30 7.15
C PHE A 63 2.01 0.04 8.61
N PRO A 64 2.87 0.75 9.36
CA PRO A 64 2.56 1.11 10.74
C PRO A 64 1.35 2.05 10.81
N CYS A 65 1.19 2.99 9.88
CA CYS A 65 -0.01 3.84 9.84
C CYS A 65 -1.30 3.02 9.72
N VAL A 66 -1.34 2.04 8.81
CA VAL A 66 -2.49 1.12 8.67
C VAL A 66 -2.66 0.25 9.91
N GLY A 67 -1.56 -0.24 10.49
CA GLY A 67 -1.56 -1.03 11.72
C GLY A 67 -2.16 -0.27 12.90
N PHE A 68 -1.69 0.96 13.16
CA PHE A 68 -2.23 1.82 14.20
C PHE A 68 -3.69 2.19 13.94
N TYR A 69 -4.08 2.44 12.70
CA TYR A 69 -5.47 2.70 12.35
C TYR A 69 -6.39 1.51 12.70
N LEU A 70 -5.98 0.29 12.32
CA LEU A 70 -6.74 -0.93 12.65
C LEU A 70 -6.81 -1.17 14.16
N LEU A 71 -5.69 -1.01 14.87
CA LEU A 71 -5.64 -1.11 16.33
C LEU A 71 -6.55 -0.07 17.01
N ALA A 72 -6.50 1.18 16.58
CA ALA A 72 -7.35 2.25 17.10
C ALA A 72 -8.83 1.97 16.82
N LYS A 73 -9.18 1.49 15.63
CA LYS A 73 -10.57 1.12 15.28
C LYS A 73 -11.07 -0.03 16.15
N MET A 74 -10.25 -1.06 16.35
CA MET A 74 -10.58 -2.20 17.22
C MET A 74 -10.75 -1.75 18.68
N GLY A 75 -9.80 -0.96 19.18
CA GLY A 75 -9.83 -0.42 20.55
C GLY A 75 -11.04 0.48 20.79
N ALA A 76 -11.31 1.42 19.88
CA ALA A 76 -12.45 2.33 19.97
C ALA A 76 -13.80 1.58 19.96
N THR A 77 -13.91 0.51 19.17
CA THR A 77 -15.15 -0.29 19.12
C THR A 77 -15.40 -1.01 20.45
N LYS A 78 -14.37 -1.64 21.03
CA LYS A 78 -14.51 -2.31 22.34
C LYS A 78 -14.73 -1.31 23.47
N LEU A 79 -14.00 -0.19 23.46
CA LEU A 79 -14.14 0.86 24.45
C LEU A 79 -15.54 1.48 24.45
N ARG A 80 -16.13 1.72 23.27
CA ARG A 80 -17.51 2.22 23.16
C ARG A 80 -18.54 1.25 23.73
N VAL A 81 -18.36 -0.06 23.53
CA VAL A 81 -19.28 -1.08 24.07
C VAL A 81 -19.19 -1.10 25.61
N VAL A 82 -17.99 -1.12 26.17
CA VAL A 82 -17.77 -1.17 27.63
C VAL A 82 -18.27 0.11 28.32
N ILE A 83 -18.01 1.29 27.73
CA ILE A 83 -18.50 2.57 28.26
C ILE A 83 -20.03 2.63 28.24
N ARG A 84 -20.67 2.12 27.18
CA ARG A 84 -22.14 2.12 27.07
C ARG A 84 -22.78 1.26 28.16
N ASP A 85 -22.27 0.07 28.42
CA ASP A 85 -22.80 -0.82 29.48
C ASP A 85 -22.62 -0.24 30.88
N SER A 86 -21.46 0.39 31.13
CA SER A 86 -21.20 1.06 32.41
C SER A 86 -22.17 2.21 32.67
N SER A 87 -22.50 2.98 31.63
CA SER A 87 -23.46 4.09 31.73
C SER A 87 -24.88 3.61 32.07
N GLN A 88 -25.31 2.46 31.53
CA GLN A 88 -26.65 1.92 31.76
C GLN A 88 -26.81 1.42 33.20
N TRP A 89 -25.78 0.79 33.76
CA TRP A 89 -25.78 0.38 35.17
C TRP A 89 -25.79 1.58 36.12
N MET A 90 -25.03 2.64 35.81
CA MET A 90 -25.05 3.89 36.58
C MET A 90 -26.38 4.63 36.46
N ALA A 91 -26.94 4.74 35.26
CA ALA A 91 -28.25 5.33 35.02
C ALA A 91 -29.35 4.57 35.78
N LYS A 92 -29.28 3.23 35.81
CA LYS A 92 -30.20 2.40 36.59
C LYS A 92 -30.06 2.64 38.10
N LYS A 93 -28.82 2.77 38.61
CA LYS A 93 -28.59 3.12 40.03
C LYS A 93 -29.12 4.51 40.37
N LEU A 94 -28.91 5.49 39.50
CA LEU A 94 -29.40 6.86 39.69
C LEU A 94 -30.93 6.93 39.64
N ALA A 95 -31.56 6.23 38.69
CA ALA A 95 -33.03 6.14 38.61
C ALA A 95 -33.64 5.42 39.84
N LEU A 96 -32.96 4.40 40.37
CA LEU A 96 -33.39 3.71 41.59
C LEU A 96 -33.21 4.58 42.85
N GLN A 97 -32.14 5.37 42.93
CA GLN A 97 -31.93 6.31 44.04
C GLN A 97 -32.93 7.47 44.02
N THR A 98 -33.24 8.03 42.85
CA THR A 98 -34.22 9.10 42.69
C THR A 98 -35.66 8.63 42.93
N SER A 99 -35.98 7.36 42.63
CA SER A 99 -37.30 6.78 42.94
C SER A 99 -37.44 6.32 44.40
N GLY A 100 -36.34 5.94 45.07
CA GLY A 100 -36.31 5.62 46.50
C GLY A 100 -36.52 6.82 47.42
N HIS A 101 -36.13 8.03 46.99
CA HIS A 101 -36.29 9.24 47.80
C HIS A 101 -37.73 9.80 47.79
N LYS A 102 -38.60 9.38 46.86
CA LYS A 102 -39.98 9.88 46.74
C LYS A 102 -41.01 9.11 47.60
N ARG A 103 -40.56 8.24 48.53
CA ARG A 103 -41.41 7.45 49.45
C ARG A 103 -41.17 7.73 50.95
N ARG A 104 -40.78 8.94 51.32
CA ARG A 104 -40.98 9.50 52.67
C ARG A 104 -41.10 11.02 52.52
N PRO A 105 -41.96 11.73 53.27
CA PRO A 105 -42.94 11.32 54.28
C PRO A 105 -44.39 11.24 53.75
#